data_AF-A0A843JH75-F1
#
_entry.id   AF-A0A843JH75-F1
#
_cell.length_a   1.000
_cell.length_b   1.000
_cell.length_c   1.000
_cell.angle_alpha   90.00
_cell.angle_beta   90.00
_cell.angle_gamma   90.00
#
_symmetry.space_group_name_H-M   'P 1'
#
loop_
_entity.id
_entity.type
_entity.pdbx_description
1 polymer ?
#
loop_
_entity_poly.entity_id
_entity_poly.type
_entity_poly.pdbx_seq_one_letter_code
_entity_poly.pdbx_strand_id
1 'polypeptide(L)'
;MNYFLLGIVFIVYFIMVGYVGYIAWKRTNSSEDFMIAGRETHPYIMALSYGATFISTAAIVGFGGVAGKYGMGILWLVFLNIFVGVFIAFVFFGKRTRRMGKNLGSLTFPEFLGRRFNSKF
;
A
#
# COMPACT_ATOMS: atom_id res chain seq x y z
N MET A 1 -17.00 17.19 -24.02
CA MET A 1 -16.87 16.22 -22.91
C MET A 1 -18.26 15.63 -22.66
N ASN A 2 -18.44 14.30 -22.68
CA ASN A 2 -19.75 13.70 -22.40
C ASN A 2 -19.96 13.60 -20.88
N TYR A 3 -20.54 14.65 -20.29
CA TYR A 3 -20.76 14.73 -18.84
C TYR A 3 -21.70 13.65 -18.31
N PHE A 4 -22.64 13.18 -19.14
CA PHE A 4 -23.55 12.09 -18.78
C PHE A 4 -22.81 10.76 -18.60
N LEU A 5 -21.95 10.40 -19.56
CA LEU A 5 -21.11 9.21 -19.47
C LEU A 5 -20.17 9.29 -18.25
N LEU A 6 -19.56 10.45 -18.02
CA LEU A 6 -18.67 10.67 -16.87
C LEU A 6 -19.41 10.49 -15.54
N GLY A 7 -20.63 11.04 -15.43
CA GLY A 7 -21.49 10.84 -14.25
C GLY A 7 -21.77 9.37 -13.96
N ILE A 8 -22.10 8.59 -14.99
CA ILE A 8 -22.32 7.13 -14.86
C ILE A 8 -21.06 6.44 -14.32
N VAL A 9 -19.89 6.72 -14.90
CA VAL A 9 -18.62 6.11 -14.48
C VAL A 9 -18.31 6.42 -13.01
N PHE A 10 -18.51 7.68 -12.58
CA PHE A 10 -18.29 8.08 -11.19
C PHE A 10 -19.21 7.36 -10.22
N ILE A 11 -20.52 7.28 -10.54
CA ILE A 11 -21.50 6.59 -9.69
C ILE A 11 -21.13 5.11 -9.55
N VAL A 12 -20.84 4.44 -10.67
CA VAL A 12 -20.45 3.02 -10.67
C VAL A 12 -19.19 2.80 -9.85
N TYR A 13 -18.18 3.66 -10.00
CA TYR A 13 -16.94 3.59 -9.22
C TYR A 13 -17.20 3.71 -7.71
N PHE A 14 -17.96 4.71 -7.27
CA PHE A 14 -18.27 4.89 -5.85
C PHE A 14 -19.08 3.74 -5.27
N ILE A 15 -20.05 3.21 -6.03
CA ILE A 15 -20.81 2.03 -5.61
C ILE A 15 -19.88 0.83 -5.44
N MET A 16 -18.95 0.58 -6.38
CA MET A 16 -18.00 -0.52 -6.26
C MET A 16 -17.09 -0.36 -5.04
N VAL A 17 -16.52 0.82 -4.82
CA VAL A 17 -15.66 1.09 -3.65
C VAL A 17 -16.44 0.92 -2.36
N GLY A 18 -17.67 1.47 -2.29
CA GLY A 18 -18.54 1.32 -1.12
C GLY A 18 -18.93 -0.13 -0.85
N TYR A 19 -19.23 -0.89 -1.90
CA TYR A 19 -19.56 -2.31 -1.81
C TYR A 19 -18.38 -3.15 -1.27
N VAL A 20 -17.17 -2.93 -1.80
CA VAL A 20 -15.96 -3.59 -1.29
C VAL A 20 -15.69 -3.21 0.17
N GLY A 21 -15.85 -1.93 0.52
CA GLY A 21 -15.73 -1.45 1.90
C GLY A 21 -16.73 -2.10 2.85
N TYR A 22 -17.99 -2.25 2.42
CA TYR A 22 -19.04 -2.91 3.20
C TYR A 22 -18.74 -4.40 3.44
N ILE A 23 -18.26 -5.11 2.42
CA ILE A 23 -17.83 -6.51 2.56
C ILE A 23 -16.64 -6.61 3.53
N ALA A 24 -15.64 -5.76 3.37
CA ALA A 24 -14.46 -5.76 4.23
C ALA A 24 -14.84 -5.47 5.70
N TRP A 25 -15.74 -4.52 5.92
CA TRP A 25 -16.27 -4.20 7.25
C TRP A 25 -16.97 -5.41 7.88
N LYS A 26 -17.88 -6.08 7.14
CA LYS A 26 -18.56 -7.29 7.65
C LYS A 26 -17.61 -8.45 7.99
N ARG A 27 -16.46 -8.53 7.32
CA ARG A 27 -15.45 -9.58 7.56
C ARG A 27 -14.50 -9.26 8.71
N THR A 28 -14.45 -8.01 9.15
CA THR A 28 -13.53 -7.56 10.20
C THR A 28 -14.15 -7.81 11.56
N ASN A 29 -13.63 -8.78 12.32
CA ASN A 29 -14.15 -9.13 13.65
C ASN A 29 -13.13 -8.86 14.78
N SER A 30 -11.85 -8.71 14.44
CA SER A 30 -10.78 -8.47 15.39
C SER A 30 -9.84 -7.35 14.94
N SER A 31 -9.01 -6.85 15.86
CA SER A 31 -7.94 -5.90 15.54
C SER A 31 -6.89 -6.49 14.60
N GLU A 32 -6.68 -7.81 14.63
CA GLU A 32 -5.75 -8.49 13.72
C GLU A 32 -6.32 -8.52 12.28
N ASP A 33 -7.62 -8.76 12.13
CA ASP A 33 -8.30 -8.69 10.84
C ASP A 33 -8.23 -7.29 10.26
N PHE A 34 -8.42 -6.28 11.09
CA PHE A 34 -8.37 -4.88 10.66
C PHE A 34 -6.95 -4.44 10.25
N MET A 35 -5.94 -4.79 11.06
CA MET A 35 -4.59 -4.26 10.87
C MET A 35 -3.77 -5.02 9.82
N ILE A 36 -3.97 -6.35 9.71
CA ILE A 36 -3.13 -7.22 8.86
C ILE A 36 -3.94 -8.29 8.11
N ALA A 37 -5.27 -8.12 8.02
CA ALA A 37 -6.16 -9.02 7.29
C ALA A 37 -6.02 -10.49 7.71
N GLY A 38 -5.90 -10.72 9.03
CA GLY A 38 -5.83 -12.06 9.64
C GLY A 38 -4.59 -12.87 9.24
N ARG A 39 -3.61 -12.26 8.54
CA ARG A 39 -2.44 -12.93 7.95
C ARG A 39 -2.76 -14.00 6.89
N GLU A 40 -4.01 -14.08 6.43
CA GLU A 40 -4.48 -15.07 5.44
C GLU A 40 -4.48 -14.54 4.00
N THR A 41 -4.26 -13.24 3.81
CA THR A 41 -4.29 -12.63 2.49
C THR A 41 -3.18 -13.18 1.58
N HIS A 42 -3.56 -13.55 0.35
CA HIS A 42 -2.63 -14.07 -0.64
C HIS A 42 -1.51 -13.06 -0.95
N PRO A 43 -0.23 -13.47 -1.03
CA PRO A 43 0.91 -12.57 -1.27
C PRO A 43 0.76 -11.64 -2.49
N TYR A 44 0.17 -12.11 -3.58
CA TYR A 44 -0.10 -11.27 -4.76
C TYR A 44 -1.04 -10.10 -4.45
N ILE A 45 -2.09 -10.32 -3.66
CA ILE A 45 -3.04 -9.24 -3.29
C ILE A 45 -2.34 -8.23 -2.39
N MET A 46 -1.50 -8.70 -1.45
CA MET A 46 -0.68 -7.80 -0.62
C MET A 46 0.30 -6.96 -1.45
N ALA A 47 0.95 -7.54 -2.46
CA ALA A 47 1.86 -6.82 -3.34
C ALA A 47 1.16 -5.76 -4.19
N LEU A 48 -0.01 -6.10 -4.77
CA LEU A 48 -0.83 -5.15 -5.52
C LEU A 48 -1.35 -4.02 -4.62
N SER A 49 -1.80 -4.35 -3.41
CA SER A 49 -2.26 -3.36 -2.43
C SER A 49 -1.13 -2.40 -2.04
N TYR A 50 0.08 -2.92 -1.80
CA TYR A 50 1.26 -2.08 -1.53
C TYR A 50 1.55 -1.12 -2.69
N GLY A 51 1.52 -1.62 -3.93
CA GLY A 51 1.70 -0.78 -5.12
C GLY A 51 0.63 0.31 -5.25
N ALA A 52 -0.63 -0.04 -5.00
CA ALA A 52 -1.75 0.91 -5.03
C ALA A 52 -1.61 2.00 -3.95
N THR A 53 -1.15 1.63 -2.74
CA THR A 53 -0.91 2.61 -1.66
C THR A 53 0.23 3.57 -1.99
N PHE A 54 1.25 3.10 -2.72
CA PHE A 54 2.38 3.94 -3.10
C PHE A 54 2.00 4.99 -4.15
N ILE A 55 1.08 4.67 -5.06
CA ILE A 55 0.66 5.56 -6.15
C ILE A 55 -0.49 6.45 -5.68
N SER A 56 -0.17 7.70 -5.32
CA SER A 56 -1.16 8.72 -4.98
C SER A 56 -1.39 9.71 -6.12
N THR A 57 -2.47 10.49 -6.04
CA THR A 57 -2.71 11.61 -6.96
C THR A 57 -1.53 12.60 -7.00
N ALA A 58 -0.86 12.80 -5.86
CA ALA A 58 0.33 13.64 -5.78
C ALA A 58 1.49 13.07 -6.61
N ALA A 59 1.66 11.75 -6.64
CA ALA A 59 2.65 11.11 -7.51
C ALA A 59 2.29 11.33 -8.99
N ILE A 60 1.04 11.07 -9.39
CA ILE A 60 0.63 11.18 -10.79
C ILE A 60 0.74 12.63 -11.30
N VAL A 61 0.14 13.58 -10.59
CA VAL A 61 0.13 15.00 -11.00
C VAL A 61 1.49 15.65 -10.78
N GLY A 62 2.15 15.36 -9.66
CA GLY A 62 3.45 15.93 -9.31
C GLY A 62 4.55 15.46 -10.25
N PHE A 63 4.74 14.15 -10.41
CA PHE A 63 5.75 13.63 -11.34
C PHE A 63 5.41 13.97 -12.80
N GLY A 64 4.13 13.97 -13.17
CA GLY A 64 3.70 14.42 -14.50
C GLY A 64 4.07 15.88 -14.79
N GLY A 65 3.82 16.79 -13.83
CA GLY A 65 4.18 18.21 -13.96
C GLY A 65 5.70 18.43 -14.03
N VAL A 66 6.46 17.72 -13.18
CA VAL A 66 7.94 17.76 -13.19
C VAL A 66 8.48 17.20 -14.49
N ALA A 67 7.94 16.10 -15.01
CA ALA A 67 8.31 15.53 -16.30
C ALA A 67 8.02 16.49 -17.46
N GLY A 68 6.91 17.23 -17.40
CA GLY A 68 6.58 18.26 -18.39
C GLY A 68 7.61 19.40 -18.46
N LYS A 69 8.26 19.73 -17.32
CA LYS A 69 9.27 20.79 -17.25
C LYS A 69 10.70 20.31 -17.53
N TYR A 70 11.10 19.16 -16.98
CA TYR A 70 12.48 18.67 -17.02
C TYR A 70 12.67 17.47 -17.97
N GLY A 71 11.61 17.05 -18.65
CA GLY A 71 11.61 15.91 -19.57
C GLY A 71 11.51 14.56 -18.88
N MET A 72 11.57 13.49 -19.68
CA MET A 72 11.40 12.10 -19.24
C MET A 72 12.58 11.57 -18.41
N GLY A 73 13.65 12.35 -18.22
CA GLY A 73 14.78 11.96 -17.36
C GLY A 73 14.38 11.67 -15.91
N ILE A 74 13.28 12.27 -15.43
CA ILE A 74 12.72 12.00 -14.10
C ILE A 74 12.27 10.55 -13.91
N LEU A 75 12.04 9.79 -14.99
CA LEU A 75 11.70 8.36 -14.92
C LEU A 75 12.81 7.54 -14.26
N TRP A 76 14.07 7.97 -14.35
CA TRP A 76 15.18 7.32 -13.64
C TRP A 76 15.01 7.37 -12.13
N LEU A 77 14.48 8.46 -11.59
CA LEU A 77 14.19 8.57 -10.16
C LEU A 77 13.12 7.55 -9.76
N VAL A 78 12.05 7.42 -10.55
CA VAL A 78 10.98 6.45 -10.32
C VAL A 78 11.52 5.02 -10.39
N PHE A 79 12.32 4.72 -11.42
CA PHE A 79 12.96 3.42 -11.60
C PHE A 79 13.86 3.04 -10.44
N LEU A 80 14.76 3.94 -10.03
CA LEU A 80 15.67 3.69 -8.90
C LEU A 80 14.91 3.57 -7.58
N ASN A 81 13.83 4.32 -7.38
CA ASN A 81 13.01 4.19 -6.18
C ASN A 81 12.33 2.81 -6.10
N ILE A 82 11.75 2.33 -7.21
CA ILE A 82 11.10 1.01 -7.24
C ILE A 82 12.15 -0.11 -7.12
N PHE A 83 13.24 -0.03 -7.89
CA PHE A 83 14.24 -1.11 -7.92
C PHE A 83 15.11 -1.13 -6.65
N VAL A 84 15.73 0.01 -6.31
CA VAL A 84 16.65 0.08 -5.17
C VAL A 84 15.90 0.29 -3.85
N GLY A 85 14.94 1.22 -3.83
CA GLY A 85 14.21 1.57 -2.61
C GLY A 85 13.25 0.46 -2.16
N VAL A 86 12.49 -0.12 -3.09
CA VAL A 86 11.46 -1.13 -2.76
C VAL A 86 11.98 -2.54 -2.96
N PHE A 87 12.37 -2.92 -4.19
CA PHE A 87 12.65 -4.32 -4.52
C PHE A 87 13.82 -4.88 -3.73
N ILE A 88 14.98 -4.20 -3.72
CA ILE A 88 16.14 -4.63 -2.93
C ILE A 88 15.77 -4.69 -1.44
N ALA A 89 15.14 -3.65 -0.89
CA ALA A 89 14.75 -3.65 0.52
C ALA A 89 13.82 -4.81 0.90
N PHE A 90 12.82 -5.13 0.07
CA PHE A 90 11.91 -6.25 0.31
C PHE A 90 12.60 -7.61 0.20
N VAL A 91 13.51 -7.79 -0.77
CA VAL A 91 14.25 -9.05 -0.95
C VAL A 91 15.15 -9.32 0.26
N PHE A 92 15.89 -8.32 0.75
CA PHE A 92 16.84 -8.50 1.85
C PHE A 92 16.17 -8.48 3.23
N PHE A 93 15.25 -7.54 3.47
CA PHE A 93 14.66 -7.35 4.81
C PHE A 93 13.28 -7.98 4.97
N GLY A 94 12.48 -8.09 3.89
CA GLY A 94 11.07 -8.45 3.97
C GLY A 94 10.81 -9.80 4.65
N LYS A 95 11.50 -10.87 4.23
CA LYS A 95 11.34 -12.21 4.84
C LYS A 95 11.73 -12.23 6.31
N ARG A 96 12.86 -11.59 6.66
CA ARG A 96 13.39 -11.57 8.03
C ARG A 96 12.47 -10.79 8.95
N THR A 97 12.04 -9.60 8.55
CA THR A 97 11.12 -8.75 9.30
C THR A 97 9.76 -9.42 9.49
N ARG A 98 9.21 -10.08 8.46
CA ARG A 98 7.94 -10.82 8.58
C ARG A 98 8.02 -11.95 9.61
N ARG A 99 9.10 -12.74 9.60
CA ARG A 99 9.27 -13.85 10.56
C ARG A 99 9.40 -13.34 11.99
N MET A 100 10.20 -12.28 12.21
CA MET A 100 10.36 -11.69 13.54
C MET A 100 9.07 -11.03 14.03
N GLY A 101 8.37 -10.27 13.17
CA GLY A 101 7.10 -9.64 13.53
C GLY A 101 6.01 -10.65 13.90
N LYS A 102 5.95 -11.80 13.20
CA LYS A 102 5.04 -12.90 13.57
C LYS A 102 5.40 -13.49 14.93
N ASN A 103 6.69 -13.75 15.20
CA ASN A 103 7.14 -14.31 16.49
C ASN A 103 6.90 -13.37 17.67
N LEU A 104 7.04 -12.06 17.45
CA LEU A 104 6.78 -11.04 18.47
C LEU A 104 5.30 -10.70 18.60
N GLY A 105 4.43 -11.23 17.72
CA GLY A 105 3.01 -10.90 17.69
C GLY A 105 2.71 -9.42 17.41
N SER A 106 3.65 -8.68 16.81
CA SER A 106 3.49 -7.24 16.55
C SER A 106 2.55 -7.00 15.37
N LEU A 107 1.63 -6.06 15.52
CA LEU A 107 0.69 -5.65 14.48
C LEU A 107 1.19 -4.43 13.71
N THR A 108 1.98 -3.57 14.36
CA THR A 108 2.53 -2.35 13.74
C THR A 108 4.06 -2.34 13.73
N PHE A 109 4.64 -1.50 12.87
CA PHE A 109 6.10 -1.34 12.82
C PHE A 109 6.69 -0.70 14.10
N PRO A 110 6.08 0.33 14.72
CA PRO A 110 6.54 0.83 16.01
C PRO A 110 6.50 -0.24 17.11
N GLU A 111 5.41 -1.00 17.20
CA GLU A 111 5.28 -2.11 18.16
C GLU A 111 6.34 -3.21 17.92
N PHE A 112 6.64 -3.51 16.65
CA PHE A 112 7.72 -4.42 16.29
C PHE A 112 9.07 -3.93 16.84
N LEU A 113 9.41 -2.67 16.64
CA LEU A 113 10.65 -2.08 17.17
C LEU A 113 10.64 -2.07 18.69
N GLY A 114 9.52 -1.67 19.30
CA GLY A 114 9.38 -1.60 20.75
C GLY A 114 9.60 -2.96 21.40
N ARG A 115 8.96 -4.02 20.91
CA ARG A 115 9.18 -5.39 21.41
C ARG A 115 10.57 -5.93 21.08
N ARG A 116 11.12 -5.62 19.90
CA ARG A 116 12.43 -6.11 19.48
C ARG A 116 13.57 -5.52 20.31
N PHE A 117 13.45 -4.27 20.74
CA PHE A 117 14.48 -3.53 21.48
C PHE A 117 14.12 -3.31 22.95
N ASN A 118 13.02 -3.90 23.42
CA ASN A 118 12.50 -3.73 24.78
C ASN A 118 12.34 -2.25 25.17
N SER A 119 11.82 -1.46 24.23
CA SER A 119 11.51 -0.05 24.40
C SER A 119 10.41 0.12 25.46
N LYS A 120 10.52 1.18 26.25
CA LYS A 120 9.46 1.60 27.19
C LYS A 120 8.32 2.38 26.52
N PHE A 121 8.49 2.70 25.23
CA PHE A 121 7.54 3.41 24.37
C PHE A 121 7.08 2.48 23.24
#